data_AF-A0A497QSA1-F1
#
_entry.id   AF-A0A497QSA1-F1
#
_cell.length_a   1.000
_cell.length_b   1.000
_cell.length_c   1.000
_cell.angle_alpha   90.00
_cell.angle_beta   90.00
_cell.angle_gamma   90.00
#
_symmetry.space_group_name_H-M   'P 1'
#
loop_
_entity.id
_entity.type
_entity.pdbx_description
1 polymer ?
#
loop_
_entity_poly.entity_id
_entity_poly.type
_entity_poly.pdbx_seq_one_letter_code
_entity_poly.pdbx_strand_id
1 'polypeptide(L)'
;MGVVQHAIEEFKILGWDDDTDEMQMHACANVLELLEVFANQGHSGSSANYIINLFNKLSRFKTIAPLTGEDDEWVEVSDNLWQNKRQSAVFKDGEKAWWIDGKIFEDRNGNWFTTNKSRVEITFPWTEPKKSEYIRWWQFWRKW
;
A
#
# COMPACT_ATOMS: atom_id res chain seq x y z
N MET A 1 -22.76 7.81 -18.21
CA MET A 1 -22.57 8.33 -16.84
C MET A 1 -21.08 8.58 -16.64
N GLY A 2 -20.67 9.78 -16.24
CA GLY A 2 -19.26 10.10 -15.95
C GLY A 2 -18.86 9.64 -14.55
N VAL A 3 -17.56 9.51 -14.28
CA VAL A 3 -17.05 9.02 -12.98
C VAL A 3 -17.48 9.88 -11.79
N VAL A 4 -17.57 11.20 -11.97
CA VAL A 4 -18.04 12.16 -10.95
C VAL A 4 -19.52 11.93 -10.63
N GLN A 5 -20.37 11.81 -11.67
CA GLN A 5 -21.80 11.56 -11.49
C GLN A 5 -22.05 10.22 -10.79
N HIS A 6 -21.28 9.19 -11.15
CA HIS A 6 -21.36 7.90 -10.48
C HIS A 6 -21.02 8.01 -8.99
N ALA A 7 -19.94 8.72 -8.62
CA ALA A 7 -19.59 8.92 -7.22
C ALA A 7 -20.67 9.70 -6.43
N ILE A 8 -21.27 10.73 -7.01
CA ILE A 8 -22.38 11.47 -6.39
C ILE A 8 -23.58 10.55 -6.12
N GLU A 9 -23.91 9.66 -7.06
CA GLU A 9 -25.00 8.69 -6.88
C GLU A 9 -24.68 7.67 -5.78
N GLU A 10 -23.44 7.17 -5.70
CA GLU A 10 -23.02 6.28 -4.62
C GLU A 10 -23.08 6.97 -3.25
N PHE A 11 -22.64 8.23 -3.15
CA PHE A 11 -22.71 9.00 -1.90
C PHE A 11 -24.17 9.21 -1.46
N LYS A 12 -25.08 9.47 -2.39
CA LYS A 12 -26.52 9.57 -2.11
C LYS A 12 -27.13 8.28 -1.60
N ILE A 13 -26.76 7.15 -2.18
CA ILE A 13 -27.25 5.82 -1.75
C ILE A 13 -26.84 5.55 -0.30
N LEU A 14 -25.67 6.03 0.11
CA LEU A 14 -25.16 5.89 1.47
C LEU A 14 -25.64 6.99 2.45
N GLY A 15 -26.34 8.02 1.96
CA GLY A 15 -26.73 9.18 2.77
C GLY A 15 -25.54 10.06 3.18
N TRP A 16 -24.48 10.10 2.36
CA TRP A 16 -23.28 10.91 2.63
C TRP A 16 -23.37 12.33 2.06
N ASP A 17 -24.37 12.62 1.23
CA ASP A 17 -24.59 13.96 0.67
C ASP A 17 -25.35 14.90 1.62
N ASP A 18 -26.01 14.34 2.63
CA ASP A 18 -26.70 15.06 3.71
C ASP A 18 -26.20 14.66 5.11
N ASP A 19 -25.01 14.07 5.19
CA ASP A 19 -24.40 13.67 6.47
C ASP A 19 -24.16 14.89 7.38
N THR A 20 -24.29 14.65 8.69
CA THR A 20 -23.98 15.65 9.72
C THR A 20 -22.53 15.57 10.21
N ASP A 21 -21.80 14.51 9.85
CA ASP A 21 -20.37 14.38 10.12
C ASP A 21 -19.56 15.22 9.12
N GLU A 22 -19.01 16.33 9.61
CA GLU A 22 -18.15 17.23 8.83
C GLU A 22 -16.96 16.49 8.18
N MET A 23 -16.38 15.49 8.86
CA MET A 23 -15.26 14.72 8.29
C MET A 23 -15.69 13.90 7.09
N GLN A 24 -16.89 13.31 7.13
CA GLN A 24 -17.43 12.54 6.01
C GLN A 24 -17.74 13.46 4.82
N MET A 25 -18.34 14.64 5.07
CA MET A 25 -18.59 15.63 4.03
C MET A 25 -17.28 16.10 3.36
N HIS A 26 -16.24 16.38 4.16
CA HIS A 26 -14.92 16.74 3.63
C HIS A 26 -14.28 15.61 2.82
N ALA A 27 -14.41 14.35 3.26
CA ALA A 27 -13.93 13.20 2.52
C ALA A 27 -14.62 13.08 1.15
N CYS A 28 -15.95 13.19 1.10
CA CYS A 28 -16.71 13.19 -0.14
C CYS A 28 -16.27 14.31 -1.10
N ALA A 29 -16.12 15.54 -0.60
CA ALA A 29 -15.68 16.68 -1.39
C ALA A 29 -14.27 16.46 -1.99
N ASN A 30 -13.32 15.98 -1.19
CA ASN A 30 -11.96 15.69 -1.66
C ASN A 30 -11.94 14.59 -2.73
N VAL A 31 -12.78 13.55 -2.58
CA VAL A 31 -12.90 12.49 -3.59
C VAL A 31 -13.47 13.05 -4.90
N LEU A 32 -14.49 13.90 -4.84
CA LEU A 32 -15.05 14.55 -6.03
C LEU A 32 -14.01 15.41 -6.74
N GLU A 33 -13.22 16.21 -6.01
CA GLU A 33 -12.14 17.02 -6.59
C GLU A 33 -11.13 16.16 -7.38
N LEU A 34 -10.68 15.05 -6.79
CA LEU A 34 -9.76 14.12 -7.46
C LEU A 34 -10.38 13.51 -8.72
N LEU A 35 -11.67 13.14 -8.66
CA LEU A 35 -12.40 12.56 -9.80
C LEU A 35 -12.67 13.57 -10.91
N GLU A 36 -12.92 14.84 -10.56
CA GLU A 36 -13.06 15.94 -11.52
C GLU A 36 -11.75 16.18 -12.27
N VAL A 37 -10.62 16.28 -11.54
CA VAL A 37 -9.28 16.40 -12.15
C VAL A 37 -9.01 15.21 -13.07
N PHE A 38 -9.31 13.99 -12.62
CA PHE A 38 -9.12 12.78 -13.42
C PHE A 38 -9.99 12.75 -14.68
N ALA A 39 -11.27 13.13 -14.57
CA ALA A 39 -12.19 13.16 -15.70
C ALA A 39 -11.79 14.21 -16.76
N ASN A 40 -11.33 15.38 -16.32
CA ASN A 40 -10.92 16.48 -17.19
C ASN A 40 -9.65 16.19 -18.00
N GLN A 41 -8.83 15.21 -17.59
CA GLN A 41 -7.62 14.80 -18.34
C GLN A 41 -7.93 14.03 -19.63
N GLY A 42 -9.17 13.57 -19.84
CA GLY A 42 -9.60 13.01 -21.14
C GLY A 42 -8.98 11.66 -21.50
N HIS A 43 -8.68 10.82 -20.50
CA HIS A 43 -8.07 9.51 -20.71
C HIS A 43 -8.94 8.56 -21.51
N SER A 44 -8.30 7.75 -22.35
CA SER A 44 -8.90 6.54 -22.92
C SER A 44 -9.02 5.44 -21.86
N GLY A 45 -9.82 4.39 -22.13
CA GLY A 45 -9.97 3.27 -21.19
C GLY A 45 -8.66 2.57 -20.80
N SER A 46 -7.64 2.55 -21.68
CA SER A 46 -6.33 1.98 -21.37
C SER A 46 -5.45 2.92 -20.53
N SER A 47 -5.41 4.21 -20.86
CA SER A 47 -4.62 5.21 -20.13
C SER A 47 -5.21 5.51 -18.74
N ALA A 48 -6.54 5.49 -18.61
CA ALA A 48 -7.23 5.62 -17.33
C ALA A 48 -6.74 4.60 -16.31
N ASN A 49 -6.70 3.32 -16.68
CA ASN A 49 -6.21 2.25 -15.80
C ASN A 49 -4.74 2.42 -15.42
N TYR A 50 -3.90 2.88 -16.34
CA TYR A 50 -2.49 3.15 -16.03
C TYR A 50 -2.34 4.26 -14.98
N ILE A 51 -3.03 5.39 -15.18
CA ILE A 51 -2.97 6.55 -14.28
C ILE A 51 -3.51 6.20 -12.90
N ILE A 52 -4.66 5.52 -12.81
CA ILE A 52 -5.23 5.07 -11.53
C ILE A 52 -4.24 4.19 -10.76
N ASN A 53 -3.63 3.22 -11.45
CA ASN A 53 -2.66 2.32 -10.81
C ASN A 53 -1.38 3.04 -10.36
N LEU A 54 -0.90 4.01 -11.15
CA LEU A 54 0.28 4.80 -10.79
C LEU A 54 -0.01 5.73 -9.62
N PHE A 55 -1.15 6.43 -9.63
CA PHE A 55 -1.60 7.28 -8.54
C PHE A 55 -1.75 6.50 -7.24
N ASN A 56 -2.42 5.33 -7.27
CA ASN A 56 -2.59 4.47 -6.10
C ASN A 56 -1.25 3.99 -5.52
N LYS A 57 -0.24 3.69 -6.35
CA LYS A 57 1.09 3.34 -5.86
C LYS A 57 1.78 4.52 -5.18
N LEU A 58 1.84 5.67 -5.86
CA LEU A 58 2.59 6.82 -5.37
C LEU A 58 1.96 7.47 -4.15
N SER A 59 0.61 7.56 -4.10
CA SER A 59 -0.12 8.06 -2.91
C SER A 59 0.10 7.19 -1.66
N ARG A 60 0.48 5.93 -1.83
CA ARG A 60 0.82 5.00 -0.75
C ARG A 60 2.33 4.89 -0.49
N PHE A 61 3.12 5.81 -1.03
CA PHE A 61 4.58 5.82 -0.94
C PHE A 61 5.22 4.50 -1.41
N LYS A 62 4.63 3.86 -2.44
CA LYS A 62 5.16 2.63 -3.02
C LYS A 62 6.15 2.94 -4.15
N THR A 63 7.26 2.22 -4.17
CA THR A 63 8.32 2.37 -5.16
C THR A 63 7.86 1.95 -6.57
N ILE A 64 8.20 2.73 -7.58
CA ILE A 64 7.98 2.41 -9.00
C ILE A 64 9.23 1.90 -9.72
N ALA A 65 10.42 2.23 -9.19
CA ALA A 65 11.71 1.71 -9.63
C ALA A 65 12.31 0.86 -8.50
N PRO A 66 13.15 -0.14 -8.81
CA PRO A 66 13.82 -0.94 -7.81
C PRO A 66 14.56 -0.08 -6.77
N LEU A 67 14.67 -0.61 -5.55
CA LEU A 67 15.65 -0.16 -4.58
C LEU A 67 17.01 -0.67 -5.01
N THR A 68 18.02 0.18 -4.90
CA THR A 68 19.40 -0.08 -5.32
C THR A 68 20.26 -0.59 -4.18
N GLY A 69 19.91 -0.22 -2.93
CA GLY A 69 20.70 -0.53 -1.75
C GLY A 69 21.75 0.54 -1.41
N GLU A 70 21.98 1.52 -2.29
CA GLU A 70 22.90 2.64 -2.10
C GLU A 70 22.60 3.41 -0.80
N ASP A 71 23.64 3.93 -0.16
CA ASP A 71 23.55 4.55 1.17
C ASP A 71 22.63 5.78 1.22
N ASP A 72 22.48 6.49 0.10
CA ASP A 72 21.59 7.64 -0.01
C ASP A 72 20.10 7.26 0.03
N GLU A 73 19.73 5.99 -0.15
CA GLU A 73 18.36 5.50 -0.02
C GLU A 73 17.93 5.29 1.44
N TRP A 74 18.82 5.46 2.42
CA TRP A 74 18.58 5.07 3.82
C TRP A 74 18.65 6.24 4.80
N VAL A 75 17.86 6.14 5.87
CA VAL A 75 17.90 7.02 7.02
C VAL A 75 17.97 6.19 8.30
N GLU A 76 18.85 6.56 9.22
CA GLU A 76 18.94 5.91 10.52
C GLU A 76 17.73 6.29 11.38
N VAL A 77 17.03 5.29 11.90
CA VAL A 77 15.81 5.48 12.71
C VAL A 77 15.99 5.02 14.16
N SER A 78 17.03 4.23 14.43
CA SER A 78 17.48 3.81 15.76
C SER A 78 18.92 3.32 15.65
N ASP A 79 19.61 3.13 16.78
CA ASP A 79 20.98 2.62 16.84
C ASP A 79 21.16 1.38 15.96
N ASN A 80 21.98 1.52 14.90
CA ASN A 80 22.26 0.50 13.89
C ASN A 80 21.04 -0.07 13.16
N LEU A 81 19.93 0.69 13.09
CA LEU A 81 18.71 0.34 12.36
C LEU A 81 18.35 1.44 11.38
N TRP A 82 18.29 1.08 10.10
CA TRP A 82 18.05 1.99 9.01
C TRP A 82 16.76 1.64 8.28
N GLN A 83 16.01 2.65 7.88
CA GLN A 83 14.79 2.52 7.10
C GLN A 83 15.00 3.13 5.71
N ASN A 84 14.43 2.50 4.68
CA ASN A 84 14.53 3.03 3.33
C ASN A 84 13.59 4.24 3.15
N LYS A 85 14.11 5.34 2.58
CA LYS A 85 13.37 6.60 2.38
C LYS A 85 12.20 6.48 1.40
N ARG A 86 12.30 5.55 0.44
CA ARG A 86 11.33 5.36 -0.64
C ARG A 86 10.35 4.22 -0.36
N GLN A 87 10.67 3.33 0.59
CA GLN A 87 9.86 2.19 0.98
C GLN A 87 9.93 1.98 2.50
N SER A 88 8.92 2.47 3.22
CA SER A 88 8.89 2.39 4.69
C SER A 88 8.85 0.96 5.25
N ALA A 89 8.46 -0.03 4.44
CA ALA A 89 8.44 -1.44 4.84
C ALA A 89 9.81 -2.14 4.72
N VAL A 90 10.87 -1.45 4.25
CA VAL A 90 12.19 -2.02 4.06
C VAL A 90 13.18 -1.43 5.07
N PHE A 91 13.87 -2.31 5.78
CA PHE A 91 14.84 -1.96 6.82
C PHE A 91 16.16 -2.68 6.57
N LYS A 92 17.25 -2.14 7.14
CA LYS A 92 18.53 -2.84 7.22
C LYS A 92 19.21 -2.67 8.59
N ASP A 93 19.99 -3.67 8.98
CA ASP A 93 20.99 -3.60 10.06
C ASP A 93 22.35 -4.05 9.51
N GLY A 94 23.38 -3.20 9.62
CA GLY A 94 24.69 -3.46 9.03
C GLY A 94 24.62 -3.93 7.56
N GLU A 95 24.78 -5.25 7.34
CA GLU A 95 24.81 -5.90 6.02
C GLU A 95 23.47 -6.47 5.54
N LYS A 96 22.48 -6.67 6.41
CA LYS A 96 21.24 -7.37 6.04
C LYS A 96 20.09 -6.40 5.83
N ALA A 97 19.38 -6.56 4.72
CA ALA A 97 18.14 -5.85 4.46
C ALA A 97 16.96 -6.82 4.45
N TRP A 98 15.81 -6.38 4.94
CA TRP A 98 14.58 -7.16 4.92
C TRP A 98 13.35 -6.30 4.65
N TRP A 99 12.35 -6.94 4.07
CA TRP A 99 11.01 -6.40 3.87
C TRP A 99 10.06 -6.97 4.92
N ILE A 100 9.40 -6.10 5.70
CA ILE A 100 8.59 -6.52 6.85
C ILE A 100 7.23 -7.11 6.47
N ASP A 101 6.69 -6.74 5.29
CA ASP A 101 5.40 -7.24 4.80
C ASP A 101 5.54 -8.52 3.94
N GLY A 102 6.65 -9.23 4.07
CA GLY A 102 6.96 -10.41 3.27
C GLY A 102 5.94 -11.53 3.42
N LYS A 103 5.45 -11.77 4.65
CA LYS A 103 4.51 -12.85 4.96
C LYS A 103 3.37 -12.40 5.86
N ILE A 104 2.18 -12.93 5.59
CA ILE A 104 0.99 -12.77 6.43
C ILE A 104 0.58 -14.15 6.93
N PHE A 105 0.38 -14.28 8.23
CA PHE A 105 0.06 -15.56 8.86
C PHE A 105 -1.42 -15.68 9.19
N GLU A 106 -1.97 -16.87 9.01
CA GLU A 106 -3.33 -17.24 9.41
C GLU A 106 -3.27 -18.07 10.71
N ASP A 107 -4.06 -17.72 11.72
CA ASP A 107 -4.29 -18.57 12.89
C ASP A 107 -5.40 -19.62 12.64
N ARG A 108 -5.59 -20.55 13.58
CA ARG A 108 -6.61 -21.62 13.43
C ARG A 108 -8.06 -21.11 13.37
N ASN A 109 -8.28 -19.87 13.78
CA ASN A 109 -9.60 -19.24 13.79
C ASN A 109 -9.85 -18.42 12.50
N GLY A 110 -8.88 -18.39 11.57
CA GLY A 110 -8.95 -17.61 10.33
C GLY A 110 -8.53 -16.15 10.50
N ASN A 111 -7.93 -15.76 11.63
CA ASN A 111 -7.42 -14.41 11.82
C ASN A 111 -6.07 -14.25 11.14
N TRP A 112 -5.88 -13.13 10.44
CA TRP A 112 -4.63 -12.76 9.79
C TRP A 112 -3.78 -11.87 10.69
N PHE A 113 -2.49 -12.17 10.80
CA PHE A 113 -1.56 -11.39 11.60
C PHE A 113 -0.15 -11.34 10.98
N THR A 114 0.62 -10.33 11.38
CA THR A 114 2.04 -10.20 11.07
C THR A 114 2.86 -10.31 12.36
N THR A 115 4.13 -10.67 12.22
CA THR A 115 5.06 -10.87 13.34
C THR A 115 6.49 -10.63 12.86
N ASN A 116 7.49 -10.66 13.72
CA ASN A 116 8.90 -10.63 13.31
C ASN A 116 9.26 -11.71 12.28
N LYS A 117 8.50 -12.83 12.23
CA LYS A 117 8.66 -13.87 11.21
C LYS A 117 8.03 -13.53 9.85
N SER A 118 7.33 -12.41 9.75
CA SER A 118 6.81 -11.86 8.49
C SER A 118 7.91 -11.30 7.61
N ARG A 119 9.04 -10.94 8.23
CA ARG A 119 10.19 -10.37 7.56
C ARG A 119 10.77 -11.37 6.55
N VAL A 120 11.05 -10.88 5.35
CA VAL A 120 11.75 -11.61 4.30
C VAL A 120 13.04 -10.86 3.99
N GLU A 121 14.17 -11.53 4.10
CA GLU A 121 15.46 -10.99 3.70
C GLU A 121 15.46 -10.70 2.18
N ILE A 122 16.04 -9.58 1.80
CA ILE A 122 16.04 -9.11 0.41
C ILE A 122 17.47 -8.85 -0.07
N THR A 123 17.67 -8.98 -1.37
CA THR A 123 18.92 -8.61 -2.05
C THR A 123 18.64 -7.54 -3.09
N PHE A 124 19.61 -6.66 -3.32
CA PHE A 124 19.47 -5.56 -4.26
C PHE A 124 20.04 -5.92 -5.65
N PRO A 125 19.47 -5.36 -6.75
CA PRO A 125 18.33 -4.46 -6.77
C PRO A 125 17.01 -5.17 -6.42
N TRP A 126 16.17 -4.52 -5.61
CA TRP A 126 14.95 -5.13 -5.09
C TRP A 126 13.70 -4.39 -5.55
N THR A 127 12.69 -5.15 -6.00
CA THR A 127 11.36 -4.61 -6.33
C THR A 127 10.33 -5.26 -5.43
N GLU A 128 9.43 -4.46 -4.87
CA GLU A 128 8.35 -4.95 -4.02
C GLU A 128 7.48 -5.98 -4.77
N PRO A 129 7.33 -7.20 -4.25
CA PRO A 129 6.41 -8.18 -4.80
C PRO A 129 4.97 -7.66 -4.80
N LYS A 130 4.18 -8.08 -5.80
CA LYS A 130 2.76 -7.66 -5.90
C LYS A 130 1.91 -8.10 -4.71
N LYS A 131 2.32 -9.15 -4.00
CA LYS A 131 1.60 -9.75 -2.89
C LYS A 131 2.58 -10.33 -1.88
N SER A 132 2.24 -10.22 -0.61
CA SER A 132 2.83 -10.99 0.48
C SER A 132 2.52 -12.48 0.33
N GLU A 133 3.38 -13.31 0.91
CA GLU A 133 3.17 -14.75 1.02
C GLU A 133 2.19 -15.04 2.18
N TYR A 134 1.12 -15.80 1.90
CA TYR A 134 0.12 -16.16 2.90
C TYR A 134 0.43 -17.54 3.48
N ILE A 135 0.56 -17.61 4.81
CA ILE A 135 1.07 -18.80 5.49
C ILE A 135 0.10 -19.25 6.59
N ARG A 136 -0.32 -20.52 6.56
CA ARG A 136 -1.13 -21.13 7.63
C ARG A 136 -0.25 -21.52 8.80
N TRP A 137 -0.35 -20.78 9.90
CA TRP A 137 0.58 -20.86 11.04
C TRP A 137 0.58 -22.25 11.72
N TRP A 138 -0.57 -22.91 11.76
CA TRP A 138 -0.71 -24.20 12.44
C TRP A 138 -0.05 -25.37 11.69
N GLN A 139 0.35 -25.20 10.43
CA GLN A 139 1.06 -26.26 9.68
C GLN A 139 2.48 -26.49 10.19
N PHE A 140 3.09 -25.51 10.88
CA PHE A 140 4.41 -25.66 11.50
C PHE A 140 4.40 -26.52 12.77
N TRP A 141 3.23 -26.71 13.40
CA TRP A 141 3.08 -27.47 14.65
C TRP A 141 2.91 -28.98 14.43
N ARG A 142 2.90 -29.45 13.17
CA ARG A 142 2.76 -30.88 12.82
C ARG A 142 4.10 -31.61 12.61
N LYS A 143 5.23 -30.97 12.92
CA LYS A 143 6.57 -31.55 12.73
C LYS A 143 7.26 -32.03 14.03
N TRP A 144 6.51 -32.19 15.12
CA TRP A 144 6.99 -32.77 16.37
C TRP A 144 5.99 -33.79 16.90
#